data_AF-A0A316P2K1-F1
#
_entry.id   AF-A0A316P2K1-F1
#
_cell.length_a   1.000
_cell.length_b   1.000
_cell.length_c   1.000
_cell.angle_alpha   90.00
_cell.angle_beta   90.00
_cell.angle_gamma   90.00
#
_symmetry.space_group_name_H-M   'P 1'
#
loop_
_entity.id
_entity.type
_entity.pdbx_description
1 polymer ?
#
loop_
_entity_poly.entity_id
_entity_poly.type
_entity_poly.pdbx_seq_one_letter_code
_entity_poly.pdbx_strand_id
1 'polypeptide(L)'
;MSLHYVLEEMWGNHFFWTLEQQALVWNWTEKYFPNEQWDVQMNFIPDKSVVPLEDAIQIAWKAVSDVEGLPMSITETDFVTGVSYGISRIYAADYPPYYTIYFGIPLDEEDDQREPVTVYYSCNVSNFGEVMDSSYFPETKSPKEEKGIESPFEPLPYFETFGSWSIEEKAAFSKEWYSYMKEYKKIHPGYRGMYYYETCHAYGLPTDQDIGQDRAEKISRDALKRYGVSDDYINRASTHFYFDISNPEHKLWKVYLSTLFAAEVKYEDALGYFVTIASATGEVENVEVYEIGKTLENFR
;
A
#
# COMPACT_ATOMS: atom_id res chain seq x y z
N MET A 1 2.57 19.32 -22.84
CA MET A 1 3.89 18.79 -22.46
C MET A 1 3.76 18.28 -21.03
N SER A 2 3.88 16.97 -20.80
CA SER A 2 3.70 16.38 -19.46
C SER A 2 4.87 16.77 -18.57
N LEU A 3 4.61 17.06 -17.29
CA LEU A 3 5.65 17.24 -16.27
C LEU A 3 6.61 16.05 -16.27
N HIS A 4 6.07 14.83 -16.41
CA HIS A 4 6.85 13.59 -16.47
C HIS A 4 7.93 13.63 -17.55
N TYR A 5 7.59 13.99 -18.80
CA TYR A 5 8.56 14.04 -19.91
C TYR A 5 9.67 15.08 -19.69
N VAL A 6 9.32 16.24 -19.13
CA VAL A 6 10.32 17.29 -18.82
C VAL A 6 11.30 16.78 -17.77
N LEU A 7 10.81 16.06 -16.75
CA LEU A 7 11.65 15.51 -15.70
C LEU A 7 12.51 14.35 -16.20
N GLU A 8 12.02 13.53 -17.12
CA GLU A 8 12.85 12.49 -17.75
C GLU A 8 13.99 13.06 -18.61
N GLU A 9 13.78 14.20 -19.27
CA GLU A 9 14.86 14.91 -19.97
C GLU A 9 15.91 15.46 -18.99
N MET A 10 15.49 15.88 -17.80
CA MET A 10 16.38 16.49 -16.81
C MET A 10 17.11 15.48 -15.92
N TRP A 11 16.43 14.41 -15.52
CA TRP A 11 16.90 13.45 -14.51
C TRP A 11 17.17 12.06 -15.08
N GLY A 12 16.89 11.85 -16.37
CA GLY A 12 16.95 10.53 -16.99
C GLY A 12 15.70 9.71 -16.70
N ASN A 13 15.75 8.43 -17.07
CA ASN A 13 14.63 7.50 -16.96
C ASN A 13 14.05 7.48 -15.53
N HIS A 14 12.73 7.59 -15.40
CA HIS A 14 12.04 7.64 -14.11
C HIS A 14 12.27 6.42 -13.22
N PHE A 15 12.63 5.29 -13.82
CA PHE A 15 13.02 4.07 -13.09
C PHE A 15 14.19 4.29 -12.12
N PHE A 16 15.07 5.25 -12.43
CA PHE A 16 16.26 5.57 -11.63
C PHE A 16 16.10 6.83 -10.79
N TRP A 17 14.92 7.43 -10.77
CA TRP A 17 14.70 8.56 -9.89
C TRP A 17 14.89 8.12 -8.44
N THR A 18 15.68 8.89 -7.71
CA THR A 18 15.83 8.76 -6.26
C THR A 18 14.49 8.89 -5.55
N LEU A 19 14.39 8.37 -4.32
CA LEU A 19 13.20 8.53 -3.49
C LEU A 19 12.82 10.01 -3.33
N GLU A 20 13.82 10.88 -3.23
CA GLU A 20 13.67 12.33 -3.16
C GLU A 20 13.10 12.92 -4.45
N GLN A 21 13.58 12.50 -5.62
CA GLN A 21 13.04 12.95 -6.90
C GLN A 21 11.58 12.52 -7.06
N GLN A 22 11.26 11.26 -6.73
CA GLN A 22 9.89 10.75 -6.82
C GLN A 22 8.94 11.45 -5.86
N ALA A 23 9.37 11.67 -4.62
CA ALA A 23 8.66 12.48 -3.62
C ALA A 23 8.43 13.92 -4.13
N LEU A 24 9.44 14.54 -4.76
CA LEU A 24 9.34 15.88 -5.30
C LEU A 24 8.34 15.98 -6.45
N VAL A 25 8.33 14.99 -7.36
CA VAL A 25 7.31 14.90 -8.43
C VAL A 25 5.92 14.82 -7.85
N TRP A 26 5.74 14.04 -6.77
CA TRP A 26 4.45 13.92 -6.10
C TRP A 26 4.01 15.28 -5.51
N ASN A 27 4.88 15.95 -4.75
CA ASN A 27 4.62 17.28 -4.19
C ASN A 27 4.28 18.33 -5.27
N TRP A 28 4.97 18.31 -6.42
CA TRP A 28 4.65 19.21 -7.53
C TRP A 28 3.34 18.87 -8.22
N THR A 29 3.04 17.59 -8.39
CA THR A 29 1.75 17.13 -8.95
C THR A 29 0.60 17.61 -8.08
N GLU A 30 0.68 17.43 -6.76
CA GLU A 30 -0.34 17.95 -5.83
C GLU A 30 -0.48 19.48 -5.93
N LYS A 31 0.65 20.21 -5.88
CA LYS A 31 0.64 21.67 -5.82
C LYS A 31 0.17 22.35 -7.10
N TYR A 32 0.53 21.80 -8.26
CA TYR A 32 0.35 22.45 -9.56
C TYR A 32 -0.67 21.76 -10.46
N PHE A 33 -0.97 20.47 -10.20
CA PHE A 33 -1.85 19.64 -11.01
C PHE A 33 -2.85 18.82 -10.15
N PRO A 34 -3.56 19.44 -9.19
CA PRO A 34 -4.37 18.72 -8.21
C PRO A 34 -5.53 17.91 -8.82
N ASN A 35 -5.92 18.19 -10.06
CA ASN A 35 -7.00 17.50 -10.78
C ASN A 35 -6.51 16.41 -11.76
N GLU A 36 -5.20 16.23 -11.94
CA GLU A 36 -4.61 15.20 -12.83
C GLU A 36 -4.20 13.95 -12.03
N GLN A 37 -5.05 13.52 -11.11
CA GLN A 37 -4.78 12.39 -10.22
C GLN A 37 -5.12 11.08 -10.93
N TRP A 38 -4.19 10.59 -11.76
CA TRP A 38 -4.22 9.22 -12.31
C TRP A 38 -3.98 8.18 -11.20
N ASP A 39 -3.97 6.89 -11.55
CA ASP A 39 -3.58 5.73 -10.70
C ASP A 39 -2.15 5.90 -10.15
N VAL A 40 -1.95 6.82 -9.20
CA VAL A 40 -0.63 7.30 -8.79
C VAL A 40 -0.28 6.73 -7.42
N GLN A 41 0.87 6.08 -7.36
CA GLN A 41 1.58 5.82 -6.12
C GLN A 41 1.97 7.16 -5.49
N MET A 42 1.48 7.43 -4.27
CA MET A 42 1.93 8.57 -3.49
C MET A 42 3.30 8.27 -2.92
N ASN A 43 4.33 8.96 -3.40
CA ASN A 43 5.71 8.70 -3.04
C ASN A 43 6.20 9.60 -1.92
N PHE A 44 6.89 9.01 -0.94
CA PHE A 44 7.41 9.67 0.25
C PHE A 44 8.88 9.34 0.48
N ILE A 45 9.54 10.18 1.28
CA ILE A 45 10.88 9.88 1.79
C ILE A 45 10.72 9.07 3.08
N PRO A 46 11.10 7.78 3.15
CA PRO A 46 10.92 6.96 4.35
C PRO A 46 11.56 7.62 5.58
N ASP A 47 10.88 7.52 6.71
CA ASP A 47 11.37 8.05 7.97
C ASP A 47 12.21 6.99 8.72
N LYS A 48 12.65 7.31 9.95
CA LYS A 48 13.53 6.43 10.74
C LYS A 48 12.80 5.23 11.38
N SER A 49 11.47 5.23 11.36
CA SER A 49 10.66 4.11 11.85
C SER A 49 10.48 3.02 10.80
N VAL A 50 10.70 3.36 9.52
CA VAL A 50 10.67 2.44 8.37
C VAL A 50 11.93 1.58 8.35
N VAL A 51 11.78 0.31 7.95
CA VAL A 51 12.90 -0.59 7.66
C VAL A 51 13.92 0.10 6.72
N PRO A 52 15.23 0.01 7.00
CA PRO A 52 16.26 0.60 6.14
C PRO A 52 16.15 0.09 4.70
N LEU A 53 16.42 0.97 3.73
CA LEU A 53 16.35 0.63 2.31
C LEU A 53 17.23 -0.57 1.95
N GLU A 54 18.46 -0.63 2.46
CA GLU A 54 19.39 -1.74 2.22
C GLU A 54 18.81 -3.08 2.69
N ASP A 55 18.17 -3.09 3.86
CA ASP A 55 17.50 -4.27 4.40
C ASP A 55 16.28 -4.65 3.56
N ALA A 56 15.48 -3.67 3.12
CA ALA A 56 14.35 -3.91 2.23
C ALA A 56 14.79 -4.52 0.89
N ILE A 57 15.88 -4.03 0.31
CA ILE A 57 16.48 -4.60 -0.92
C ILE A 57 16.93 -6.04 -0.68
N GLN A 58 17.57 -6.35 0.46
CA GLN A 58 17.97 -7.72 0.78
C GLN A 58 16.77 -8.66 0.96
N ILE A 59 15.71 -8.20 1.63
CA ILE A 59 14.46 -8.94 1.80
C ILE A 59 13.81 -9.24 0.44
N ALA A 60 13.70 -8.20 -0.40
CA ALA A 60 13.15 -8.32 -1.74
C ALA A 60 13.98 -9.29 -2.60
N TRP A 61 15.31 -9.12 -2.60
CA TRP A 61 16.22 -9.98 -3.34
C TRP A 61 16.07 -11.44 -2.95
N LYS A 62 16.01 -11.73 -1.64
CA LYS A 62 15.77 -13.08 -1.14
C LYS A 62 14.45 -13.66 -1.65
N ALA A 63 13.38 -12.85 -1.62
CA ALA A 63 12.09 -13.28 -2.14
C ALA A 63 12.16 -13.60 -3.65
N VAL A 64 12.86 -12.77 -4.44
CA VAL A 64 13.06 -13.01 -5.88
C VAL A 64 13.92 -14.26 -6.12
N SER A 65 15.02 -14.41 -5.40
CA SER A 65 15.97 -15.51 -5.59
C SER A 65 15.40 -16.87 -5.18
N ASP A 66 14.57 -16.90 -4.13
CA ASP A 66 13.92 -18.12 -3.64
C ASP A 66 12.82 -18.59 -4.62
N VAL A 67 12.21 -17.68 -5.39
CA VAL A 67 11.37 -18.00 -6.55
C VAL A 67 12.31 -18.33 -7.71
N GLU A 68 12.99 -19.49 -7.63
CA GLU A 68 14.11 -20.02 -8.44
C GLU A 68 14.03 -19.92 -9.99
N GLY A 69 13.56 -18.84 -10.60
CA GLY A 69 13.22 -18.73 -12.00
C GLY A 69 13.91 -17.58 -12.71
N LEU A 70 14.91 -16.93 -12.13
CA LEU A 70 15.73 -16.01 -12.91
C LEU A 70 16.40 -16.83 -14.04
N PRO A 71 16.41 -16.34 -15.30
CA PRO A 71 17.08 -17.05 -16.38
C PRO A 71 18.53 -17.32 -15.99
N MET A 72 19.01 -18.56 -16.17
CA MET A 72 20.37 -18.97 -15.75
C MET A 72 21.50 -18.09 -16.32
N SER A 73 21.20 -17.27 -17.33
CA SER A 73 22.13 -16.34 -17.97
C SER A 73 22.34 -15.03 -17.20
N ILE A 74 21.57 -14.76 -16.16
CA ILE A 74 21.59 -13.46 -15.45
C ILE A 74 22.26 -13.64 -14.10
N THR A 75 23.32 -12.87 -13.86
CA THR A 75 24.02 -12.88 -12.58
C THR A 75 23.45 -11.79 -11.65
N GLU A 76 23.63 -11.96 -10.34
CA GLU A 76 23.22 -10.98 -9.33
C GLU A 76 23.79 -9.57 -9.62
N THR A 77 24.99 -9.51 -10.18
CA THR A 77 25.66 -8.25 -10.52
C THR A 77 25.09 -7.54 -11.74
N ASP A 78 24.21 -8.19 -12.51
CA ASP A 78 23.61 -7.62 -13.72
C ASP A 78 22.27 -6.93 -13.44
N PHE A 79 21.76 -7.01 -12.20
CA PHE A 79 20.50 -6.36 -11.85
C PHE A 79 20.69 -4.88 -11.51
N VAL A 80 19.86 -4.06 -12.13
CA VAL A 80 19.65 -2.67 -11.73
C VAL A 80 18.39 -2.57 -10.88
N THR A 81 18.50 -1.82 -9.78
CA THR A 81 17.41 -1.62 -8.83
C THR A 81 16.77 -0.26 -9.00
N GLY A 82 15.49 -0.24 -9.36
CA GLY A 82 14.62 0.94 -9.22
C GLY A 82 13.84 0.82 -7.91
N VAL A 83 13.71 1.90 -7.15
CA VAL A 83 13.01 1.86 -5.85
C VAL A 83 12.07 3.04 -5.70
N SER A 84 10.84 2.78 -5.32
CA SER A 84 9.90 3.79 -4.79
C SER A 84 9.49 3.43 -3.36
N TYR A 85 9.02 4.42 -2.60
CA TYR A 85 8.43 4.20 -1.27
C TYR A 85 7.14 4.98 -1.17
N GLY A 86 6.04 4.31 -0.84
CA GLY A 86 4.74 4.97 -0.83
C GLY A 86 3.54 4.08 -0.59
N ILE A 87 2.38 4.62 -0.98
CA ILE A 87 1.10 3.90 -1.02
C ILE A 87 0.46 4.06 -2.39
N SER A 88 -0.13 2.99 -2.89
CA SER A 88 -1.04 3.04 -4.04
C SER A 88 -2.45 3.43 -3.60
N ARG A 89 -2.98 4.50 -4.16
CA ARG A 89 -4.31 5.05 -3.81
C ARG A 89 -5.46 4.07 -4.01
N ILE A 90 -5.34 3.15 -4.97
CA ILE A 90 -6.37 2.15 -5.28
C ILE A 90 -6.39 0.98 -4.29
N TYR A 91 -5.50 0.94 -3.30
CA TYR A 91 -5.42 -0.18 -2.34
C TYR A 91 -5.57 0.25 -0.87
N ALA A 92 -5.98 1.49 -0.58
CA ALA A 92 -5.90 1.99 0.80
C ALA A 92 -7.13 1.64 1.67
N ALA A 93 -6.89 0.76 2.62
CA ALA A 93 -7.69 0.61 3.83
C ALA A 93 -6.72 0.20 4.92
N ASP A 94 -6.21 -1.02 4.82
CA ASP A 94 -5.38 -1.66 5.83
C ASP A 94 -3.93 -1.91 5.36
N TYR A 95 -3.53 -1.33 4.23
CA TYR A 95 -2.22 -1.56 3.63
C TYR A 95 -1.19 -0.59 4.21
N PRO A 96 -0.13 -1.10 4.85
CA PRO A 96 0.96 -0.24 5.28
C PRO A 96 1.68 0.37 4.07
N PRO A 97 2.32 1.55 4.21
CA PRO A 97 3.25 2.03 3.20
C PRO A 97 4.38 1.03 2.98
N TYR A 98 4.82 0.91 1.73
CA TYR A 98 5.79 -0.09 1.30
C TYR A 98 6.80 0.47 0.30
N TYR A 99 7.97 -0.17 0.27
CA TYR A 99 8.89 -0.04 -0.84
C TYR A 99 8.38 -0.86 -2.01
N THR A 100 8.37 -0.29 -3.21
CA THR A 100 8.32 -1.06 -4.46
C THR A 100 9.74 -1.16 -4.98
N ILE A 101 10.30 -2.35 -5.00
CA ILE A 101 11.67 -2.62 -5.46
C ILE A 101 11.58 -3.36 -6.77
N TYR A 102 12.08 -2.73 -7.82
CA TYR A 102 12.12 -3.29 -9.15
C TYR A 102 13.52 -3.81 -9.47
N PHE A 103 13.58 -5.02 -10.00
CA PHE A 103 14.80 -5.64 -10.50
C PHE A 103 14.71 -5.71 -12.02
N GLY A 104 15.63 -5.04 -12.69
CA GLY A 104 15.72 -5.03 -14.15
C GLY A 104 17.15 -5.28 -14.64
N ILE A 105 17.32 -5.44 -15.94
CA ILE A 105 18.64 -5.64 -16.57
C ILE A 105 18.83 -4.53 -17.60
N PRO A 106 20.04 -3.93 -17.70
CA PRO A 106 20.35 -2.99 -18.76
C PRO A 106 20.21 -3.68 -20.13
N LEU A 107 19.60 -3.01 -21.10
CA LEU A 107 19.65 -3.45 -22.49
C LEU A 107 20.99 -3.00 -23.12
N ASP A 108 21.51 -3.81 -24.05
CA ASP A 108 22.76 -3.52 -24.78
C ASP A 108 22.71 -2.15 -25.49
N GLU A 109 23.85 -1.44 -25.49
CA GLU A 109 24.05 0.00 -25.83
C GLU A 109 23.63 0.46 -27.24
N GLU A 110 23.08 -0.38 -28.13
CA GLU A 110 22.93 -0.04 -29.56
C GLU A 110 21.74 0.89 -29.91
N ASP A 111 20.88 1.29 -28.97
CA ASP A 111 19.81 2.26 -29.22
C ASP A 111 19.80 3.42 -28.19
N ASP A 112 20.37 4.56 -28.62
CA ASP A 112 20.11 5.94 -28.20
C ASP A 112 20.03 6.27 -26.67
N GLN A 113 21.19 6.59 -26.08
CA GLN A 113 21.47 7.48 -24.92
C GLN A 113 20.58 7.45 -23.64
N ARG A 114 19.74 6.45 -23.43
CA ARG A 114 19.15 6.15 -22.13
C ARG A 114 19.15 4.64 -22.01
N GLU A 115 20.08 4.03 -21.27
CA GLU A 115 20.13 2.57 -21.10
C GLU A 115 18.71 2.06 -20.76
N PRO A 116 18.00 1.44 -21.71
CA PRO A 116 16.63 1.06 -21.47
C PRO A 116 16.68 -0.18 -20.57
N VAL A 117 15.96 -0.16 -19.45
CA VAL A 117 15.93 -1.30 -18.53
C VAL A 117 14.72 -2.17 -18.88
N THR A 118 14.95 -3.46 -19.07
CA THR A 118 13.85 -4.42 -19.01
C THR A 118 13.62 -4.79 -17.56
N VAL A 119 12.51 -4.34 -16.98
CA VAL A 119 12.12 -4.70 -15.61
C VAL A 119 11.61 -6.13 -15.64
N TYR A 120 12.23 -7.04 -14.89
CA TYR A 120 11.82 -8.45 -14.86
C TYR A 120 10.93 -8.76 -13.66
N TYR A 121 11.17 -8.07 -12.55
CA TYR A 121 10.56 -8.41 -11.28
C TYR A 121 10.28 -7.17 -10.45
N SER A 122 9.16 -7.16 -9.75
CA SER A 122 8.85 -6.19 -8.70
C SER A 122 8.58 -6.93 -7.39
N CYS A 123 9.05 -6.38 -6.29
CA CYS A 123 8.75 -6.88 -4.95
C CYS A 123 8.37 -5.71 -4.04
N ASN A 124 7.23 -5.86 -3.37
CA ASN A 124 6.73 -4.91 -2.40
C ASN A 124 7.14 -5.35 -1.00
N VAL A 125 7.83 -4.49 -0.26
CA VAL A 125 8.28 -4.73 1.13
C VAL A 125 7.67 -3.67 2.04
N SER A 126 6.90 -4.09 3.03
CA SER A 126 6.25 -3.17 3.98
C SER A 126 7.27 -2.33 4.76
N ASN A 127 6.82 -1.24 5.37
CA ASN A 127 7.60 -0.46 6.32
C ASN A 127 8.18 -1.28 7.49
N PHE A 128 7.65 -2.47 7.77
CA PHE A 128 8.14 -3.39 8.81
C PHE A 128 9.08 -4.49 8.28
N GLY A 129 9.40 -4.49 6.98
CA GLY A 129 10.25 -5.53 6.37
C GLY A 129 9.51 -6.84 6.06
N GLU A 130 8.19 -6.80 5.93
CA GLU A 130 7.42 -7.97 5.49
C GLU A 130 7.25 -7.94 3.95
N VAL A 131 7.51 -9.06 3.28
CA VAL A 131 7.22 -9.21 1.84
C VAL A 131 5.71 -9.19 1.66
N MET A 132 5.22 -8.13 1.03
CA MET A 132 3.80 -7.98 0.72
C MET A 132 3.48 -8.74 -0.55
N ASP A 133 4.00 -8.27 -1.68
CA ASP A 133 3.72 -8.86 -2.98
C ASP A 133 5.01 -9.01 -3.79
N SER A 134 4.99 -9.89 -4.77
CA SER A 134 6.13 -10.15 -5.62
C SER A 134 5.64 -10.67 -6.96
N SER A 135 5.93 -9.95 -8.04
CA SER A 135 5.36 -10.27 -9.36
C SER A 135 6.39 -10.11 -10.48
N TYR A 136 6.23 -10.90 -11.53
CA TYR A 136 6.90 -10.63 -12.80
C TYR A 136 6.31 -9.37 -13.42
N PHE A 137 7.15 -8.56 -14.05
CA PHE A 137 6.63 -7.42 -14.78
C PHE A 137 5.75 -7.92 -15.93
N PRO A 138 4.49 -7.45 -16.09
CA PRO A 138 3.51 -8.05 -17.01
C PRO A 138 3.99 -8.20 -18.47
N GLU A 139 4.92 -7.33 -18.88
CA GLU A 139 5.49 -7.28 -20.22
C GLU A 139 6.67 -8.25 -20.40
N THR A 140 7.22 -8.79 -19.31
CA THR A 140 8.28 -9.80 -19.31
C THR A 140 7.72 -11.19 -19.04
N LYS A 141 8.03 -12.14 -19.93
CA LYS A 141 7.64 -13.54 -19.70
C LYS A 141 8.44 -14.09 -18.52
N SER A 142 7.74 -14.50 -17.47
CA SER A 142 8.33 -15.30 -16.39
C SER A 142 9.04 -16.53 -16.96
N PRO A 143 10.28 -16.85 -16.53
CA PRO A 143 10.99 -18.04 -17.00
C PRO A 143 10.49 -19.33 -16.35
N LYS A 144 9.67 -19.23 -15.28
CA LYS A 144 9.14 -20.38 -14.52
C LYS A 144 7.62 -20.43 -14.37
N GLU A 145 6.86 -19.39 -14.75
CA GLU A 145 5.41 -19.54 -14.83
C GLU A 145 5.07 -20.46 -16.01
N GLU A 146 4.89 -21.75 -15.71
CA GLU A 146 3.91 -22.52 -16.44
C GLU A 146 2.63 -21.68 -16.46
N LYS A 147 2.18 -21.29 -17.65
CA LYS A 147 0.85 -20.70 -17.85
C LYS A 147 -0.17 -21.54 -17.05
N GLY A 148 -0.65 -21.06 -15.91
CA GLY A 148 -1.67 -21.78 -15.14
C GLY A 148 -1.58 -21.77 -13.62
N ILE A 149 -0.61 -21.12 -12.96
CA ILE A 149 -0.76 -20.81 -11.53
C ILE A 149 -1.68 -19.59 -11.41
N GLU A 150 -2.98 -19.83 -11.55
CA GLU A 150 -3.98 -18.82 -11.24
C GLU A 150 -4.00 -18.59 -9.73
N SER A 151 -4.07 -17.32 -9.32
CA SER A 151 -4.40 -16.97 -7.94
C SER A 151 -5.65 -17.74 -7.54
N PRO A 152 -5.67 -18.43 -6.37
CA PRO A 152 -6.89 -19.08 -5.90
C PRO A 152 -7.97 -18.05 -5.50
N PHE A 153 -7.61 -16.77 -5.44
CA PHE A 153 -8.50 -15.65 -5.21
C PHE A 153 -8.96 -15.08 -6.55
N GLU A 154 -10.28 -14.94 -6.72
CA GLU A 154 -10.83 -14.18 -7.85
C GLU A 154 -10.29 -12.74 -7.80
N PRO A 155 -9.88 -12.17 -8.95
CA PRO A 155 -9.38 -10.81 -8.99
C PRO A 155 -10.47 -9.84 -8.54
N LEU A 156 -10.13 -8.97 -7.58
CA LEU A 156 -11.04 -7.92 -7.17
C LEU A 156 -11.24 -6.91 -8.31
N PRO A 157 -12.41 -6.27 -8.41
CA PRO A 157 -12.66 -5.25 -9.41
C PRO A 157 -11.64 -4.10 -9.27
N TYR A 158 -10.91 -3.79 -10.34
CA TYR A 158 -9.83 -2.80 -10.34
C TYR A 158 -10.25 -1.39 -9.86
N PHE A 159 -11.54 -1.06 -9.98
CA PHE A 159 -12.09 0.25 -9.60
C PHE A 159 -12.83 0.26 -8.25
N GLU A 160 -13.03 -0.90 -7.62
CA GLU A 160 -13.73 -1.00 -6.33
C GLU A 160 -12.77 -1.55 -5.28
N THR A 161 -12.25 -0.64 -4.46
CA THR A 161 -11.30 -0.98 -3.41
C THR A 161 -12.07 -1.52 -2.21
N PHE A 162 -11.56 -2.55 -1.54
CA PHE A 162 -12.20 -3.11 -0.34
C PHE A 162 -12.52 -2.05 0.71
N GLY A 163 -11.68 -1.02 0.84
CA GLY A 163 -11.92 0.10 1.76
C GLY A 163 -13.18 0.91 1.47
N SER A 164 -13.53 1.05 0.19
CA SER A 164 -14.70 1.82 -0.27
C SER A 164 -16.02 1.09 -0.13
N TRP A 165 -16.01 -0.22 0.11
CA TRP A 165 -17.21 -1.03 0.27
C TRP A 165 -18.01 -0.68 1.52
N SER A 166 -19.32 -0.88 1.43
CA SER A 166 -20.24 -0.89 2.56
C SER A 166 -19.91 -2.00 3.57
N ILE A 167 -20.43 -1.89 4.79
CA ILE A 167 -20.22 -2.93 5.81
C ILE A 167 -20.87 -4.25 5.41
N GLU A 168 -21.96 -4.21 4.65
CA GLU A 168 -22.67 -5.36 4.10
C GLU A 168 -21.83 -6.10 3.06
N GLU A 169 -21.22 -5.38 2.12
CA GLU A 169 -20.31 -5.94 1.12
C GLU A 169 -19.08 -6.57 1.77
N LYS A 170 -18.44 -5.88 2.73
CA LYS A 170 -17.31 -6.41 3.49
C LYS A 170 -17.69 -7.68 4.27
N ALA A 171 -18.86 -7.70 4.91
CA ALA A 171 -19.34 -8.87 5.63
C ALA A 171 -19.63 -10.07 4.70
N ALA A 172 -20.23 -9.81 3.52
CA ALA A 172 -20.51 -10.84 2.53
C ALA A 172 -19.22 -11.47 1.98
N PHE A 173 -18.26 -10.63 1.59
CA PHE A 173 -16.96 -11.07 1.10
C PHE A 173 -16.16 -11.84 2.16
N SER A 174 -16.09 -11.30 3.38
CA SER A 174 -15.34 -11.94 4.46
C SER A 174 -15.91 -13.33 4.83
N LYS A 175 -17.24 -13.50 4.78
CA LYS A 175 -17.90 -14.79 5.01
C LYS A 175 -17.40 -15.89 4.07
N GLU A 176 -17.06 -15.52 2.84
CA GLU A 176 -16.51 -16.44 1.85
C GLU A 176 -15.01 -16.67 2.07
N TRP A 177 -14.23 -15.60 2.16
CA TRP A 177 -12.77 -15.68 2.02
C TRP A 177 -11.97 -15.84 3.32
N TYR A 178 -12.51 -15.45 4.47
CA TYR A 178 -11.77 -15.47 5.74
C TYR A 178 -11.26 -16.87 6.10
N SER A 179 -12.09 -17.90 5.89
CA SER A 179 -11.68 -19.29 6.17
C SER A 179 -10.59 -19.78 5.21
N TYR A 180 -10.66 -19.40 3.93
CA TYR A 180 -9.62 -19.75 2.95
C TYR A 180 -8.28 -19.10 3.31
N MET A 181 -8.28 -17.80 3.63
CA MET A 181 -7.05 -17.10 4.05
C MET A 181 -6.47 -17.70 5.32
N LYS A 182 -7.32 -18.07 6.29
CA LYS A 182 -6.88 -18.73 7.52
C LYS A 182 -6.19 -20.07 7.25
N GLU A 183 -6.71 -20.89 6.34
CA GLU A 183 -6.05 -22.14 5.94
C GLU A 183 -4.78 -21.89 5.11
N TYR A 184 -4.84 -20.94 4.18
CA TYR A 184 -3.69 -20.55 3.35
C TYR A 184 -2.51 -20.10 4.22
N LYS A 185 -2.74 -19.27 5.24
CA LYS A 185 -1.70 -18.84 6.21
C LYS A 185 -1.09 -19.97 7.04
N LYS A 186 -1.75 -21.12 7.19
CA LYS A 186 -1.10 -22.28 7.86
C LYS A 186 0.01 -22.87 7.00
N ILE A 187 -0.15 -22.80 5.67
CA ILE A 187 0.81 -23.29 4.69
C ILE A 187 1.83 -22.19 4.37
N HIS A 188 1.38 -20.94 4.32
CA HIS A 188 2.16 -19.75 3.97
C HIS A 188 2.12 -18.70 5.11
N PRO A 189 2.74 -18.97 6.28
CA PRO A 189 2.63 -18.10 7.46
C PRO A 189 3.15 -16.67 7.25
N GLY A 190 4.09 -16.48 6.31
CA GLY A 190 4.67 -15.20 5.95
C GLY A 190 3.88 -14.40 4.90
N TYR A 191 2.78 -14.93 4.35
CA TYR A 191 2.03 -14.23 3.30
C TYR A 191 1.45 -12.90 3.80
N ARG A 192 1.75 -11.81 3.09
CA ARG A 192 1.21 -10.46 3.29
C ARG A 192 0.80 -9.79 1.97
N GLY A 193 0.40 -10.60 0.98
CA GLY A 193 -0.05 -10.10 -0.33
C GLY A 193 -1.33 -9.30 -0.27
N MET A 194 -1.74 -8.79 -1.42
CA MET A 194 -2.93 -7.93 -1.55
C MET A 194 -4.15 -8.49 -0.79
N TYR A 195 -4.53 -9.72 -1.13
CA TYR A 195 -5.67 -10.39 -0.50
C TYR A 195 -5.53 -10.59 1.02
N TYR A 196 -4.31 -10.58 1.58
CA TYR A 196 -4.10 -10.73 3.02
C TYR A 196 -4.90 -9.68 3.80
N TYR A 197 -4.72 -8.40 3.48
CA TYR A 197 -5.27 -7.32 4.29
C TYR A 197 -6.80 -7.28 4.24
N GLU A 198 -7.38 -7.75 3.14
CA GLU A 198 -8.82 -7.74 2.90
C GLU A 198 -9.52 -8.98 3.46
N THR A 199 -8.79 -10.10 3.63
CA THR A 199 -9.36 -11.40 4.01
C THR A 199 -8.83 -11.95 5.33
N CYS A 200 -7.84 -11.30 5.97
CA CYS A 200 -7.26 -11.79 7.22
C CYS A 200 -8.14 -11.58 8.46
N HIS A 201 -9.25 -10.84 8.32
CA HIS A 201 -10.22 -10.59 9.36
C HIS A 201 -11.62 -11.10 8.97
N ALA A 202 -12.38 -11.53 9.99
CA ALA A 202 -13.80 -11.80 9.83
C ALA A 202 -14.57 -10.49 10.02
N TYR A 203 -15.34 -10.08 9.02
CA TYR A 203 -16.21 -8.90 9.08
C TYR A 203 -17.68 -9.31 9.15
N GLY A 204 -18.45 -8.55 9.91
CA GLY A 204 -19.88 -8.81 10.14
C GLY A 204 -20.73 -7.56 10.14
N LEU A 205 -21.97 -7.70 10.62
CA LEU A 205 -22.88 -6.57 10.83
C LEU A 205 -23.07 -6.31 12.33
N PRO A 206 -23.16 -5.04 12.74
CA PRO A 206 -23.51 -4.68 14.11
C PRO A 206 -24.94 -5.12 14.43
N THR A 207 -25.19 -5.42 15.70
CA THR A 207 -26.51 -5.72 16.26
C THR A 207 -26.99 -4.58 17.15
N ASP A 208 -28.21 -4.67 17.69
CA ASP A 208 -28.76 -3.68 18.64
C ASP A 208 -27.94 -3.55 19.94
N GLN A 209 -27.04 -4.50 20.22
CA GLN A 209 -26.13 -4.47 21.37
C GLN A 209 -24.81 -3.75 21.07
N ASP A 210 -24.54 -3.45 19.80
CA ASP A 210 -23.34 -2.77 19.33
C ASP A 210 -23.64 -1.29 19.08
N ILE A 211 -22.66 -0.41 19.27
CA ILE A 211 -22.80 0.98 18.81
C ILE A 211 -22.94 1.02 17.29
N GLY A 212 -23.77 1.93 16.78
CA GLY A 212 -23.90 2.16 15.33
C GLY A 212 -22.73 2.94 14.72
N GLN A 213 -22.65 2.94 13.39
CA GLN A 213 -21.61 3.62 12.61
C GLN A 213 -21.47 5.11 12.96
N ASP A 214 -22.56 5.86 13.01
CA ASP A 214 -22.54 7.30 13.35
C ASP A 214 -21.88 7.57 14.70
N ARG A 215 -22.10 6.68 15.67
CA ARG A 215 -21.50 6.78 17.00
C ARG A 215 -20.02 6.42 16.97
N ALA A 216 -19.64 5.37 16.22
CA ALA A 216 -18.25 4.99 16.02
C ALA A 216 -17.45 6.10 15.32
N GLU A 217 -18.02 6.75 14.29
CA GLU A 217 -17.39 7.89 13.60
C GLU A 217 -17.15 9.05 14.56
N LYS A 218 -18.17 9.44 15.33
CA LYS A 218 -18.03 10.54 16.28
C LYS A 218 -16.95 10.24 17.32
N ILE A 219 -16.94 9.04 17.89
CA ILE A 219 -15.91 8.60 18.85
C ILE A 219 -14.52 8.67 18.20
N SER A 220 -14.41 8.23 16.95
CA SER A 220 -13.14 8.22 16.21
C SER A 220 -12.61 9.62 15.98
N ARG A 221 -13.45 10.54 15.47
CA ARG A 221 -13.08 11.95 15.26
C ARG A 221 -12.67 12.62 16.59
N ASP A 222 -13.42 12.37 17.67
CA ASP A 222 -13.08 12.88 19.01
C ASP A 222 -11.79 12.25 19.58
N ALA A 223 -11.48 10.99 19.24
CA ALA A 223 -10.23 10.33 19.60
C ALA A 223 -9.05 10.96 18.85
N LEU A 224 -9.17 11.22 17.54
CA LEU A 224 -8.12 11.87 16.76
C LEU A 224 -7.82 13.29 17.23
N LYS A 225 -8.84 14.07 17.61
CA LYS A 225 -8.64 15.40 18.22
C LYS A 225 -7.80 15.31 19.50
N ARG A 226 -8.10 14.32 20.36
CA ARG A 226 -7.34 14.07 21.60
C ARG A 226 -5.92 13.55 21.32
N TYR A 227 -5.74 12.84 20.22
CA TYR A 227 -4.45 12.37 19.74
C TYR A 227 -3.56 13.50 19.18
N GLY A 228 -4.14 14.69 18.91
CA GLY A 228 -3.43 15.86 18.42
C GLY A 228 -3.52 16.07 16.91
N VAL A 229 -4.39 15.33 16.22
CA VAL A 229 -4.64 15.52 14.78
C VAL A 229 -5.36 16.86 14.56
N SER A 230 -4.94 17.61 13.52
CA SER A 230 -5.50 18.93 13.24
C SER A 230 -6.98 18.86 12.82
N ASP A 231 -7.76 19.89 13.17
CA ASP A 231 -9.15 20.00 12.71
C ASP A 231 -9.22 20.05 11.17
N ASP A 232 -8.22 20.64 10.50
CA ASP A 232 -8.14 20.67 9.03
C ASP A 232 -8.10 19.26 8.43
N TYR A 233 -7.22 18.40 8.95
CA TYR A 233 -7.12 17.01 8.49
C TYR A 233 -8.42 16.26 8.76
N ILE A 234 -8.93 16.32 10.01
CA ILE A 234 -10.14 15.60 10.41
C ILE A 234 -11.32 16.00 9.52
N ASN A 235 -11.49 17.29 9.21
CA ASN A 235 -12.60 17.76 8.39
C ASN A 235 -12.51 17.32 6.93
N ARG A 236 -11.31 17.11 6.39
CA ARG A 236 -11.09 16.61 5.02
C ARG A 236 -11.12 15.08 4.93
N ALA A 237 -10.83 14.38 6.02
CA ALA A 237 -10.72 12.93 6.03
C ALA A 237 -12.07 12.24 5.79
N SER A 238 -12.09 11.36 4.78
CA SER A 238 -13.16 10.41 4.54
C SER A 238 -13.09 9.29 5.58
N THR A 239 -14.27 8.80 6.00
CA THR A 239 -14.39 7.75 7.01
C THR A 239 -14.74 6.42 6.35
N HIS A 240 -13.97 5.38 6.64
CA HIS A 240 -14.21 4.01 6.20
C HIS A 240 -14.38 3.11 7.41
N PHE A 241 -15.36 2.21 7.36
CA PHE A 241 -15.74 1.38 8.50
C PHE A 241 -15.47 -0.09 8.24
N TYR A 242 -15.03 -0.78 9.30
CA TYR A 242 -14.89 -2.23 9.34
C TYR A 242 -15.42 -2.72 10.69
N PHE A 243 -16.35 -3.67 10.66
CA PHE A 243 -16.91 -4.29 11.86
C PHE A 243 -16.28 -5.67 12.05
N ASP A 244 -15.18 -5.71 12.80
CA ASP A 244 -14.37 -6.91 13.01
C ASP A 244 -15.02 -7.81 14.06
N ILE A 245 -15.36 -9.02 13.63
CA ILE A 245 -15.96 -10.09 14.43
C ILE A 245 -15.04 -11.32 14.51
N SER A 246 -13.75 -11.17 14.20
CA SER A 246 -12.74 -12.23 14.26
C SER A 246 -12.68 -12.86 15.66
N ASN A 247 -12.96 -12.06 16.70
CA ASN A 247 -13.24 -12.52 18.05
C ASN A 247 -14.71 -12.22 18.42
N PRO A 248 -15.60 -13.22 18.40
CA PRO A 248 -17.03 -13.01 18.68
C PRO A 248 -17.33 -12.46 20.09
N GLU A 249 -16.47 -12.73 21.07
CA GLU A 249 -16.60 -12.25 22.45
C GLU A 249 -16.13 -10.79 22.61
N HIS A 250 -15.43 -10.25 21.61
CA HIS A 250 -14.83 -8.92 21.64
C HIS A 250 -14.82 -8.32 20.24
N LYS A 251 -16.00 -7.88 19.80
CA LYS A 251 -16.19 -7.27 18.47
C LYS A 251 -15.72 -5.83 18.46
N LEU A 252 -15.19 -5.39 17.33
CA LEU A 252 -14.54 -4.09 17.20
C LEU A 252 -15.09 -3.31 16.02
N TRP A 253 -15.29 -2.02 16.23
CA TRP A 253 -15.25 -1.07 15.12
C TRP A 253 -13.80 -0.69 14.87
N LYS A 254 -13.32 -0.95 13.65
CA LYS A 254 -12.12 -0.30 13.12
C LYS A 254 -12.60 0.81 12.20
N VAL A 255 -12.24 2.04 12.52
CA VAL A 255 -12.64 3.23 11.77
C VAL A 255 -11.39 3.86 11.20
N TYR A 256 -11.28 3.84 9.88
CA TYR A 256 -10.19 4.44 9.15
C TYR A 256 -10.58 5.84 8.69
N LEU A 257 -9.83 6.85 9.12
CA LEU A 257 -9.97 8.22 8.67
C LEU A 257 -8.75 8.58 7.83
N SER A 258 -8.99 8.91 6.56
CA SER A 258 -7.92 9.20 5.61
C SER A 258 -8.30 10.30 4.63
N THR A 259 -7.34 11.18 4.33
CA THR A 259 -7.47 12.16 3.26
C THR A 259 -7.08 11.59 1.90
N LEU A 260 -6.53 10.36 1.80
CA LEU A 260 -6.17 9.72 0.53
C LEU A 260 -7.34 9.59 -0.44
N PHE A 261 -8.57 9.51 0.10
CA PHE A 261 -9.82 9.43 -0.64
C PHE A 261 -10.53 10.78 -0.80
N ALA A 262 -9.92 11.87 -0.35
CA ALA A 262 -10.45 13.20 -0.47
C ALA A 262 -9.97 13.88 -1.75
N ALA A 263 -10.79 14.78 -2.29
CA ALA A 263 -10.44 15.57 -3.48
C ALA A 263 -9.21 16.48 -3.27
N GLU A 264 -8.90 16.84 -2.02
CA GLU A 264 -7.86 17.79 -1.63
C GLU A 264 -6.86 17.17 -0.64
N VAL A 265 -6.22 16.06 -0.99
CA VAL A 265 -5.14 15.46 -0.18
C VAL A 265 -3.85 16.28 -0.26
N LYS A 266 -3.17 16.43 0.87
CA LYS A 266 -1.88 17.15 0.96
C LYS A 266 -0.70 16.18 1.09
N TYR A 267 0.47 16.55 0.59
CA TYR A 267 1.70 15.76 0.70
C TYR A 267 2.08 15.46 2.16
N GLU A 268 1.83 16.42 3.04
CA GLU A 268 2.15 16.34 4.48
C GLU A 268 1.07 15.68 5.33
N ASP A 269 -0.06 15.30 4.74
CA ASP A 269 -1.11 14.58 5.44
C ASP A 269 -0.63 13.18 5.83
N ALA A 270 -0.95 12.73 7.06
CA ALA A 270 -0.81 11.32 7.38
C ALA A 270 -1.67 10.46 6.44
N LEU A 271 -1.17 9.28 6.06
CA LEU A 271 -1.85 8.36 5.14
C LEU A 271 -3.22 7.98 5.69
N GLY A 272 -3.32 7.81 7.00
CA GLY A 272 -4.59 7.69 7.69
C GLY A 272 -4.42 7.33 9.14
N TYR A 273 -5.55 7.30 9.84
CA TYR A 273 -5.62 6.92 11.24
C TYR A 273 -6.65 5.81 11.40
N PHE A 274 -6.25 4.72 12.04
CA PHE A 274 -7.17 3.68 12.49
C PHE A 274 -7.51 3.89 13.95
N VAL A 275 -8.79 4.10 14.22
CA VAL A 275 -9.32 4.07 15.58
C VAL A 275 -10.00 2.72 15.78
N THR A 276 -9.51 1.95 16.74
CA THR A 276 -10.13 0.68 17.15
C THR A 276 -10.99 0.93 18.39
N ILE A 277 -12.26 0.54 18.33
CA ILE A 277 -13.27 0.83 19.34
C ILE A 277 -14.00 -0.46 19.70
N ALA A 278 -14.11 -0.75 21.00
CA ALA A 278 -14.96 -1.83 21.51
C ALA A 278 -16.42 -1.58 21.12
N SER A 279 -17.04 -2.50 20.36
CA SER A 279 -18.37 -2.26 19.78
C SER A 279 -19.46 -2.10 20.84
N ALA A 280 -19.37 -2.84 21.94
CA ALA A 280 -20.41 -2.85 22.98
C ALA A 280 -20.41 -1.58 23.84
N THR A 281 -19.23 -0.99 24.09
CA THR A 281 -19.07 0.10 25.07
C THR A 281 -18.79 1.45 24.40
N GLY A 282 -18.17 1.44 23.21
CA GLY A 282 -17.61 2.64 22.59
C GLY A 282 -16.30 3.10 23.21
N GLU A 283 -15.61 2.24 23.96
CA GLU A 283 -14.26 2.51 24.47
C GLU A 283 -13.24 2.46 23.33
N VAL A 284 -12.36 3.46 23.27
CA VAL A 284 -11.25 3.50 22.29
C VAL A 284 -10.11 2.64 22.83
N GLU A 285 -9.75 1.60 22.09
CA GLU A 285 -8.71 0.65 22.49
C GLU A 285 -7.35 1.00 21.90
N ASN A 286 -7.35 1.52 20.66
CA ASN A 286 -6.13 1.87 19.96
C ASN A 286 -6.37 3.03 18.99
N VAL A 287 -5.34 3.85 18.80
CA VAL A 287 -5.23 4.81 17.70
C VAL A 287 -3.90 4.51 17.00
N GLU A 288 -3.97 3.90 15.84
CA GLU A 288 -2.82 3.61 14.99
C GLU A 288 -2.70 4.68 13.91
N VAL A 289 -1.47 5.17 13.70
CA VAL A 289 -1.17 6.16 12.68
C VAL A 289 -0.41 5.47 11.56
N TYR A 290 -0.92 5.62 10.34
CA TYR A 290 -0.15 5.32 9.15
C TYR A 290 0.56 6.62 8.75
N GLU A 291 1.71 6.86 9.37
CA GLU A 291 2.51 8.06 9.13
C GLU A 291 3.03 8.07 7.69
N ILE A 292 3.16 9.28 7.15
CA ILE A 292 3.95 9.51 5.95
C ILE A 292 5.43 9.57 6.29
N GLY A 293 6.24 9.35 5.27
CA GLY A 293 7.65 9.70 5.29
C GLY A 293 7.93 11.18 5.59
N LYS A 294 9.20 11.55 5.75
CA LYS A 294 9.62 12.92 6.06
C LYS A 294 9.16 13.93 5.00
N THR A 295 8.78 15.13 5.46
CA THR A 295 8.53 16.28 4.57
C THR A 295 9.82 16.69 3.85
N LEU A 296 9.69 16.96 2.54
CA LEU A 296 10.79 17.35 1.63
C LEU A 296 11.59 18.58 2.13
N GLU A 297 10.97 19.47 2.90
CA GLU A 297 11.61 20.70 3.41
C GLU A 297 12.74 20.43 4.42
N ASN A 298 12.77 19.25 5.03
CA ASN A 298 13.79 18.86 6.01
C ASN A 298 15.08 18.29 5.39
N PHE A 299 15.24 18.35 4.06
CA PHE A 299 16.32 17.68 3.33
C PHE A 299 17.20 18.64 2.49
N ARG A 300 17.09 19.95 2.71
CA ARG A 300 17.98 20.95 2.09
C ARG A 300 19.27 21.18 2.86
#